data_AF-A0A1Y1Y4E6-F1
#
_entry.id   AF-A0A1Y1Y4E6-F1
#
_cell.length_a   1.000
_cell.length_b   1.000
_cell.length_c   1.000
_cell.angle_alpha   90.00
_cell.angle_beta   90.00
_cell.angle_gamma   90.00
#
_symmetry.space_group_name_H-M   'P 1'
#
loop_
_entity.id
_entity.type
_entity.pdbx_description
1 polymer ?
#
loop_
_entity_poly.entity_id
_entity_poly.type
_entity_poly.pdbx_seq_one_letter_code
_entity_poly.pdbx_strand_id
1 'polypeptide(L)'
;TLATPVSSDALTSLLNLIKQAPYDKTSKMHHQRLVQKLANAAQTSFAQQALDQDHIQFLSKMNNEAKTRRKTRSDILGKARVMTYEDIEAARAKRAEQDAAKEARGKRKRGRLKKVAEEEAEASEVQTSGTHVAEEESAPQPYRAPVARMY
;
A
#
# COMPACT_ATOMS: atom_id res chain seq x y z
N THR A 1 37.06 33.14 -0.65
CA THR A 1 35.90 32.54 0.05
C THR A 1 36.19 31.07 0.31
N LEU A 2 35.77 30.51 1.45
CA LEU A 2 36.16 29.15 1.86
C LEU A 2 34.97 28.19 1.73
N ALA A 3 35.12 27.13 0.95
CA ALA A 3 34.12 26.07 0.81
C ALA A 3 34.19 25.07 1.98
N THR A 4 33.03 24.52 2.36
CA THR A 4 32.91 23.34 3.22
C THR A 4 33.31 22.06 2.44
N PRO A 5 33.97 21.08 3.07
CA PRO A 5 34.28 19.82 2.41
C PRO A 5 33.00 19.00 2.19
N VAL A 6 32.78 18.56 0.95
CA VAL A 6 31.63 17.73 0.55
C VAL A 6 32.07 16.28 0.23
N SER A 7 33.33 16.08 -0.15
CA SER A 7 33.92 14.76 -0.43
C SER A 7 34.63 14.17 0.80
N SER A 8 34.69 12.83 0.87
CA SER A 8 35.48 12.07 1.85
C SER A 8 36.92 12.58 1.94
N ASP A 9 37.54 12.82 0.79
CA ASP A 9 38.98 13.11 0.69
C ASP A 9 39.29 14.53 1.18
N ALA A 10 38.33 15.44 1.00
CA ALA A 10 38.39 16.79 1.57
C ALA A 10 38.18 16.76 3.10
N LEU A 11 37.35 15.86 3.61
CA LEU A 11 37.12 15.66 5.05
C LEU A 11 38.34 15.01 5.72
N THR A 12 38.93 13.97 5.14
CA THR A 12 40.16 13.34 5.66
C THR A 12 41.35 14.32 5.62
N SER A 13 41.47 15.12 4.56
CA SER A 13 42.46 16.20 4.48
C SER A 13 42.27 17.24 5.60
N LEU A 14 41.04 17.68 5.85
CA LEU A 14 40.71 18.59 6.96
C LEU A 14 41.05 17.98 8.32
N LEU A 15 40.73 16.69 8.53
CA LEU A 15 41.02 15.98 9.77
C LEU A 15 42.54 15.85 10.02
N ASN A 16 43.32 15.55 8.98
CA ASN A 16 44.78 15.50 9.08
C ASN A 16 45.37 16.87 9.42
N LEU A 17 44.83 17.94 8.85
CA LEU A 17 45.26 19.32 9.14
C LEU A 17 44.92 19.73 10.59
N ILE A 18 43.77 19.28 11.12
CA ILE A 18 43.43 19.45 12.55
C ILE A 18 44.43 18.70 13.46
N LYS A 19 44.81 17.47 13.11
CA LYS A 19 45.76 16.64 13.87
C LYS A 19 47.18 17.21 13.87
N GLN A 20 47.58 17.90 12.80
CA GLN A 20 48.92 18.48 12.63
C GLN A 20 49.03 19.92 13.15
N ALA A 21 47.92 20.60 13.45
CA ALA A 21 47.94 21.98 13.91
C ALA A 21 48.46 22.11 15.36
N PRO A 22 49.55 22.86 15.62
CA PRO A 22 50.08 23.05 16.97
C PRO A 22 49.10 23.85 17.84
N TYR A 23 49.03 23.56 19.14
CA TYR A 23 48.10 24.20 20.08
C TYR A 23 48.68 25.50 20.69
N ASP A 24 49.14 26.41 19.83
CA ASP A 24 49.67 27.72 20.25
C ASP A 24 48.59 28.80 20.35
N LYS A 25 48.87 29.86 21.14
CA LYS A 25 47.98 31.02 21.30
C LYS A 25 47.63 31.70 19.97
N THR A 26 48.59 31.76 19.03
CA THR A 26 48.41 32.24 17.65
C THR A 26 47.64 31.25 16.77
N SER A 27 47.86 29.95 16.97
CA SER A 27 47.20 28.87 16.23
C SER A 27 45.74 28.62 16.69
N LYS A 28 45.36 29.02 17.90
CA LYS A 28 44.00 28.83 18.46
C LYS A 28 42.89 29.27 17.50
N MET A 29 43.03 30.45 16.89
CA MET A 29 42.05 30.96 15.90
C MET A 29 42.01 30.13 14.61
N HIS A 30 43.15 29.57 14.20
CA HIS A 30 43.22 28.66 13.05
C HIS A 30 42.53 27.34 13.38
N HIS A 31 42.89 26.70 14.49
CA HIS A 31 42.30 25.45 14.96
C HIS A 31 40.77 25.55 15.13
N GLN A 32 40.28 26.64 15.76
CA GLN A 32 38.84 26.90 15.87
C GLN A 32 38.13 26.99 14.51
N ARG A 33 38.74 27.62 13.50
CA ARG A 33 38.18 27.67 12.13
C ARG A 33 38.13 26.30 11.47
N LEU A 34 39.08 25.41 11.75
CA LEU A 34 39.08 24.04 11.22
C LEU A 34 37.98 23.20 11.87
N VAL A 35 37.86 23.27 13.20
CA VAL A 35 36.78 22.60 13.95
C VAL A 35 35.41 23.09 13.50
N GLN A 36 35.22 24.39 13.29
CA GLN A 36 33.96 24.93 12.76
C GLN A 36 33.64 24.42 11.35
N LYS A 37 34.64 24.29 10.46
CA LYS A 37 34.43 23.68 9.13
C LYS A 37 34.00 22.22 9.23
N LEU A 38 34.59 21.45 10.14
CA LEU A 38 34.23 20.05 10.39
C LEU A 38 32.81 19.94 10.92
N ALA A 39 32.43 20.79 11.89
CA ALA A 39 31.07 20.86 12.43
C ALA A 39 30.04 21.21 11.35
N ASN A 40 30.31 22.23 10.51
CA ASN A 40 29.43 22.60 9.40
C ASN A 40 29.29 21.46 8.37
N ALA A 41 30.39 20.79 8.02
CA ALA A 41 30.36 19.65 7.11
C ALA A 41 29.54 18.47 7.68
N ALA A 42 29.71 18.16 8.96
CA ALA A 42 28.93 17.13 9.65
C ALA A 42 27.43 17.47 9.69
N GLN A 43 27.08 18.74 9.94
CA GLN A 43 25.69 19.21 9.91
C GLN A 43 25.08 19.02 8.50
N THR A 44 25.81 19.39 7.44
CA THR A 44 25.36 19.19 6.05
C THR A 44 25.23 17.70 5.72
N SER A 45 26.19 16.85 6.11
CA SER A 45 26.12 15.41 5.83
C SER A 45 24.98 14.72 6.57
N PHE A 46 24.70 15.08 7.82
CA PHE A 46 23.55 14.52 8.56
C PHE A 46 22.21 14.99 8.00
N ALA A 47 22.11 16.25 7.56
CA ALA A 47 20.92 16.76 6.88
C ALA A 47 20.66 16.03 5.57
N GLN A 48 21.70 15.83 4.75
CA GLN A 48 21.60 15.06 3.50
C GLN A 48 21.22 13.60 3.78
N GLN A 49 21.88 12.95 4.74
CA GLN A 49 21.61 11.57 5.11
C GLN A 49 20.16 11.36 5.58
N ALA A 50 19.58 12.32 6.32
CA ALA A 50 18.17 12.26 6.71
C ALA A 50 17.23 12.31 5.50
N LEU A 51 17.47 13.24 4.57
CA LEU A 51 16.69 13.37 3.31
C LEU A 51 16.79 12.11 2.44
N ASP A 52 18.00 11.54 2.32
CA ASP A 52 18.23 10.31 1.56
C ASP A 52 17.51 9.12 2.20
N GLN A 53 17.53 9.01 3.53
CA GLN A 53 16.81 7.97 4.27
C GLN A 53 15.29 8.10 4.10
N ASP A 54 14.74 9.30 4.21
CA ASP A 54 13.30 9.56 3.99
C ASP A 54 12.88 9.23 2.55
N HIS A 55 13.72 9.57 1.56
CA HIS A 55 13.49 9.22 0.16
C HIS A 55 13.51 7.71 -0.07
N ILE A 56 14.50 6.99 0.49
CA ILE A 56 14.58 5.52 0.42
C ILE A 56 13.36 4.87 1.11
N GLN A 57 12.90 5.39 2.25
CA GLN A 57 11.68 4.91 2.91
C GLN A 57 10.43 5.14 2.05
N PHE A 58 10.29 6.32 1.44
CA PHE A 58 9.18 6.65 0.55
C PHE A 58 9.12 5.72 -0.66
N LEU A 59 10.25 5.54 -1.37
CA LEU A 59 10.36 4.60 -2.48
C LEU A 59 10.10 3.15 -2.04
N SER A 60 10.52 2.76 -0.84
CA SER A 60 10.27 1.43 -0.28
C SER A 60 8.78 1.20 -0.02
N LYS A 61 8.06 2.19 0.53
CA LYS A 61 6.60 2.14 0.70
C LYS A 61 5.89 1.97 -0.64
N MET A 62 6.21 2.81 -1.65
CA MET A 62 5.65 2.69 -3.01
C MET A 62 5.94 1.33 -3.65
N ASN A 63 7.18 0.84 -3.56
CA ASN A 63 7.56 -0.45 -4.13
C ASN A 63 6.86 -1.63 -3.45
N ASN A 64 6.67 -1.58 -2.14
CA ASN A 64 5.94 -2.61 -1.40
C ASN A 64 4.46 -2.59 -1.73
N GLU A 65 3.85 -1.42 -1.90
CA GLU A 65 2.49 -1.29 -2.40
C GLU A 65 2.36 -1.84 -3.82
N ALA A 66 3.24 -1.44 -4.75
CA ALA A 66 3.24 -1.92 -6.13
C ALA A 66 3.43 -3.45 -6.23
N LYS A 67 4.30 -4.04 -5.39
CA LYS A 67 4.44 -5.49 -5.25
C LYS A 67 3.16 -6.12 -4.75
N THR A 68 2.51 -5.52 -3.76
CA THR A 68 1.22 -6.00 -3.23
C THR A 68 0.13 -5.96 -4.31
N ARG A 69 -0.03 -4.84 -5.03
CA ARG A 69 -0.97 -4.70 -6.15
C ARG A 69 -0.70 -5.67 -7.32
N ARG A 70 0.54 -6.16 -7.49
CA ARG A 70 0.89 -7.20 -8.48
C ARG A 70 0.65 -8.62 -7.96
N LYS A 71 0.87 -8.87 -6.67
CA LYS A 71 0.72 -10.20 -6.02
C LYS A 71 -0.75 -10.51 -5.75
N THR A 72 -1.48 -9.55 -5.20
CA THR A 72 -2.93 -9.56 -5.13
C THR A 72 -3.41 -9.49 -6.57
N ARG A 73 -3.78 -10.65 -7.14
CA ARG A 73 -4.40 -10.72 -8.47
C ARG A 73 -5.56 -9.73 -8.46
N SER A 74 -5.62 -8.85 -9.46
CA SER A 74 -6.78 -7.99 -9.65
C SER A 74 -8.03 -8.86 -9.65
N ASP A 75 -9.07 -8.49 -8.91
CA ASP A 75 -10.38 -9.10 -9.08
C ASP A 75 -10.85 -8.77 -10.50
N ILE A 76 -10.70 -9.74 -11.40
CA ILE A 76 -11.11 -9.62 -12.78
C ILE A 76 -12.64 -9.69 -12.76
N LEU A 77 -13.28 -8.52 -12.74
CA LEU A 77 -14.74 -8.35 -12.74
C LEU A 77 -15.45 -9.23 -13.80
N GLY A 78 -14.75 -9.50 -14.90
CA GLY A 78 -15.00 -10.63 -15.79
C GLY A 78 -14.04 -10.61 -16.98
N LYS A 79 -13.89 -11.74 -17.69
CA LYS A 79 -13.22 -11.75 -19.00
C LYS A 79 -14.16 -11.16 -20.05
N ALA A 80 -14.18 -9.83 -20.16
CA ALA A 80 -14.97 -9.13 -21.15
C ALA A 80 -14.44 -9.41 -22.56
N ARG A 81 -15.26 -10.06 -23.41
CA ARG A 81 -15.06 -10.13 -24.87
C ARG A 81 -15.86 -8.99 -25.49
N VAL A 82 -15.24 -8.20 -26.36
CA VAL A 82 -15.97 -7.26 -27.23
C VAL A 82 -16.84 -8.11 -28.15
N MET A 83 -18.16 -8.00 -27.98
CA MET A 83 -19.15 -8.72 -28.77
C MET A 83 -19.61 -7.87 -29.95
N THR A 84 -19.78 -8.48 -31.12
CA THR A 84 -20.42 -7.84 -32.27
C THR A 84 -21.92 -7.70 -32.03
N TYR A 85 -22.61 -6.95 -32.89
CA TYR A 85 -24.08 -6.85 -32.83
C TYR A 85 -24.74 -8.23 -32.94
N GLU A 86 -24.24 -9.08 -33.84
CA GLU A 86 -24.70 -10.47 -34.04
C GLU A 86 -24.50 -11.34 -32.79
N ASP A 87 -23.34 -11.24 -32.11
CA ASP A 87 -23.10 -11.92 -30.82
C ASP A 87 -24.17 -11.51 -29.77
N ILE A 88 -24.56 -10.23 -29.74
CA ILE A 88 -25.56 -9.69 -28.80
C ILE A 88 -26.96 -10.20 -29.14
N GLU A 89 -27.35 -10.23 -30.42
CA GLU A 89 -28.65 -10.78 -30.84
C GLU A 89 -28.75 -12.29 -30.56
N ALA A 90 -27.73 -13.06 -30.89
CA ALA A 90 -27.67 -14.49 -30.57
C ALA A 90 -27.76 -14.75 -29.04
N ALA A 91 -27.14 -13.89 -28.22
CA ALA A 91 -27.22 -13.95 -26.77
C ALA A 91 -28.59 -13.54 -26.20
N ARG A 92 -29.37 -12.71 -26.93
CA ARG A 92 -30.77 -12.37 -26.59
C ARG A 92 -31.72 -13.50 -26.98
N ALA A 93 -31.58 -14.05 -28.18
CA ALA A 93 -32.39 -15.17 -28.67
C ALA A 93 -32.28 -16.39 -27.75
N LYS A 94 -31.06 -16.80 -27.39
CA LYS A 94 -30.83 -17.89 -26.41
C LYS A 94 -31.43 -17.63 -25.03
N ARG A 95 -31.54 -16.36 -24.62
CA ARG A 95 -32.16 -15.98 -23.34
C ARG A 95 -33.67 -16.12 -23.41
N ALA A 96 -34.29 -15.59 -24.47
CA ALA A 96 -35.72 -15.73 -24.72
C ALA A 96 -36.14 -17.21 -24.83
N GLU A 97 -35.35 -18.05 -25.52
CA GLU A 97 -35.58 -19.50 -25.59
C GLU A 97 -35.49 -20.17 -24.20
N GLN A 98 -34.48 -19.83 -23.40
CA GLN A 98 -34.34 -20.36 -22.03
C GLN A 98 -35.46 -19.90 -21.10
N ASP A 99 -35.93 -18.67 -21.22
CA ASP A 99 -37.00 -18.12 -20.39
C ASP A 99 -38.36 -18.70 -20.80
N ALA A 100 -38.65 -18.80 -22.11
CA ALA A 100 -39.79 -19.56 -22.62
C ALA A 100 -39.76 -21.04 -22.19
N ALA A 101 -38.59 -21.69 -22.17
CA ALA A 101 -38.44 -23.06 -21.68
C ALA A 101 -38.65 -23.19 -20.16
N LYS A 102 -38.32 -22.16 -19.36
CA LYS A 102 -38.63 -22.11 -17.92
C LYS A 102 -40.14 -21.90 -17.70
N GLU A 103 -40.77 -21.03 -18.48
CA GLU A 103 -42.22 -20.77 -18.43
C GLU A 103 -43.04 -21.99 -18.89
N ALA A 104 -42.63 -22.65 -19.98
CA ALA A 104 -43.25 -23.88 -20.47
C ALA A 104 -43.05 -25.08 -19.53
N ARG A 105 -41.91 -25.14 -18.79
CA ARG A 105 -41.76 -26.09 -17.66
C ARG A 105 -42.70 -25.80 -16.49
N GLY A 106 -43.32 -24.62 -16.48
CA GLY A 106 -44.27 -24.14 -15.48
C GLY A 106 -43.62 -23.83 -14.13
N LYS A 107 -44.31 -23.04 -13.31
CA LYS A 107 -44.03 -22.98 -11.87
C LYS A 107 -44.43 -24.30 -11.22
N ARG A 108 -43.62 -25.35 -11.40
CA ARG A 108 -43.68 -26.56 -10.58
C ARG A 108 -43.65 -26.11 -9.12
N LYS A 109 -44.75 -26.33 -8.38
CA LYS A 109 -44.81 -25.97 -6.96
C LYS A 109 -43.61 -26.60 -6.27
N ARG A 110 -42.75 -25.77 -5.66
CA ARG A 110 -41.65 -26.21 -4.79
C ARG A 110 -42.27 -26.74 -3.49
N GLY A 111 -42.85 -27.92 -3.59
CA GLY A 111 -43.74 -28.50 -2.58
C GLY A 111 -43.40 -29.96 -2.32
N ARG A 112 -42.20 -30.21 -1.80
CA ARG A 112 -41.86 -31.35 -0.94
C ARG A 112 -40.47 -31.16 -0.35
N LEU A 113 -40.38 -30.85 0.94
CA LEU A 113 -39.23 -31.32 1.71
C LEU A 113 -39.33 -32.84 1.78
N LYS A 114 -38.28 -33.55 1.36
CA LYS A 114 -37.96 -34.87 1.91
C LYS A 114 -36.80 -34.66 2.88
N LYS A 115 -37.01 -34.99 4.15
CA LYS A 115 -35.97 -35.30 5.14
C LYS A 115 -36.31 -36.69 5.71
N VAL A 116 -35.39 -37.30 6.47
CA VAL A 116 -35.35 -38.72 6.90
C VAL A 116 -34.85 -39.60 5.73
N ALA A 117 -33.55 -39.95 5.66
CA ALA A 117 -32.74 -40.86 6.51
C ALA A 117 -32.98 -42.35 6.15
N GLU A 118 -32.03 -43.27 6.25
CA GLU A 118 -30.68 -43.24 6.85
C GLU A 118 -29.73 -44.19 6.10
N GLU A 119 -28.49 -44.36 6.62
CA GLU A 119 -27.36 -45.14 6.03
C GLU A 119 -26.71 -44.46 4.79
N GLU A 120 -25.38 -44.42 4.60
CA GLU A 120 -24.21 -44.47 5.50
C GLU A 120 -23.00 -43.83 4.72
N ALA A 121 -21.82 -43.45 5.25
CA ALA A 121 -21.21 -43.59 6.59
C ALA A 121 -20.23 -42.41 6.92
N GLU A 122 -18.95 -42.72 7.17
CA GLU A 122 -17.80 -41.87 7.56
C GLU A 122 -17.41 -40.74 6.57
N ALA A 123 -16.69 -39.68 6.95
CA ALA A 123 -16.39 -39.01 8.23
C ALA A 123 -15.82 -37.63 7.84
N SER A 124 -16.14 -36.50 8.47
CA SER A 124 -15.62 -36.14 9.79
C SER A 124 -16.20 -34.78 10.21
N GLU A 125 -16.37 -34.58 11.51
CA GLU A 125 -16.87 -33.34 12.11
C GLU A 125 -15.75 -32.30 12.27
N VAL A 126 -16.05 -31.01 12.13
CA VAL A 126 -15.58 -29.99 13.09
C VAL A 126 -16.71 -28.95 13.29
N GLN A 127 -16.87 -28.52 14.54
CA GLN A 127 -18.06 -27.86 15.05
C GLN A 127 -18.13 -26.35 14.81
N THR A 128 -19.35 -25.85 15.01
CA THR A 128 -19.76 -24.44 15.05
C THR A 128 -19.12 -23.63 16.17
N SER A 129 -18.78 -22.36 15.88
CA SER A 129 -18.79 -21.28 16.87
C SER A 129 -19.27 -19.97 16.23
N GLY A 130 -20.56 -19.93 15.89
CA GLY A 130 -21.22 -18.72 15.40
C GLY A 130 -21.47 -17.73 16.54
N THR A 131 -20.54 -16.82 16.78
CA THR A 131 -20.77 -15.66 17.66
C THR A 131 -21.74 -14.71 16.98
N HIS A 132 -22.95 -14.56 17.53
CA HIS A 132 -23.86 -13.49 17.11
C HIS A 132 -23.27 -12.14 17.51
N VAL A 133 -22.78 -11.39 16.52
CA VAL A 133 -22.55 -9.94 16.64
C VAL A 133 -23.81 -9.27 16.09
N ALA A 134 -24.41 -8.37 16.88
CA ALA A 134 -25.60 -7.65 16.48
C ALA A 134 -25.31 -6.74 15.28
N GLU A 135 -26.23 -6.68 14.32
CA GLU A 135 -26.21 -5.68 13.26
C GLU A 135 -26.55 -4.31 13.86
N GLU A 136 -25.53 -3.50 14.16
CA GLU A 136 -25.71 -2.07 14.39
C GLU A 136 -25.68 -1.37 13.02
N GLU A 137 -26.86 -1.11 12.46
CA GLU A 137 -27.08 -0.50 11.15
C GLU A 137 -26.64 0.98 11.13
N SER A 138 -25.32 1.20 11.09
CA SER A 138 -24.73 2.54 10.95
C SER A 138 -24.50 2.85 9.48
N ALA A 139 -25.50 3.47 8.85
CA ALA A 139 -25.39 3.96 7.47
C ALA A 139 -24.20 4.94 7.33
N PRO A 140 -23.38 4.84 6.26
CA PRO A 140 -22.20 5.68 6.11
C PRO A 140 -22.63 7.14 5.97
N GLN A 141 -22.25 7.98 6.93
CA GLN A 141 -22.60 9.40 6.88
C GLN A 141 -21.98 10.09 5.66
N PRO A 142 -22.72 10.99 4.97
CA PRO A 142 -22.20 11.72 3.83
C PRO A 142 -21.01 12.60 4.24
N TYR A 143 -19.95 12.57 3.42
CA TYR A 143 -18.71 13.30 3.67
C TYR A 143 -18.96 14.81 3.87
N ARG A 144 -18.42 15.37 4.97
CA ARG A 144 -18.50 16.79 5.29
C ARG A 144 -17.11 17.42 5.27
N ALA A 145 -16.87 18.32 4.34
CA ALA A 145 -15.60 19.04 4.24
C ALA A 145 -15.37 19.94 5.47
N PRO A 146 -14.13 20.04 5.99
CA PRO A 146 -13.82 20.89 7.13
C PRO A 146 -13.86 22.37 6.73
N VAL A 147 -14.65 23.16 7.46
CA VAL A 147 -14.70 24.63 7.28
C VAL A 147 -13.68 25.27 8.22
N ALA A 148 -12.74 26.04 7.65
CA ALA A 148 -11.78 26.79 8.44
C ALA A 148 -12.47 27.85 9.30
N ARG A 149 -12.21 27.86 10.61
CA ARG A 149 -12.59 28.97 11.49
C ARG A 149 -11.52 30.05 11.41
N MET A 150 -11.89 31.20 10.87
CA MET A 150 -11.13 32.43 11.06
C MET A 150 -11.45 32.98 12.46
N TYR A 151 -10.41 33.43 13.16
CA TYR A 151 -10.44 34.14 14.42
C TYR A 151 -9.96 35.58 14.19
#